data_AF-A0A2U3KVX9-F1
#
_entry.id   AF-A0A2U3KVX9-F1
#
_cell.length_a   1.000
_cell.length_b   1.000
_cell.length_c   1.000
_cell.angle_alpha   90.00
_cell.angle_beta   90.00
_cell.angle_gamma   90.00
#
_symmetry.space_group_name_H-M   'P 1'
#
loop_
_entity.id
_entity.type
_entity.pdbx_description
1 polymer ?
#
loop_
_entity_poly.entity_id
_entity_poly.type
_entity_poly.pdbx_seq_one_letter_code
_entity_poly.pdbx_strand_id
1 'polypeptide(L)'
;MNNAPSRRNFLAAGLTLPAVASATRTAEQSQPQPPARPSTGAALQYRTLGKTGLRVTTVGFGCMITSDPSVITRGVDMGINYFQLLRYLP
;
A
#
# COMPACT_ATOMS: atom_id res chain seq x y z
N MET A 1 3.84 -31.17 -19.43
CA MET A 1 4.37 -29.88 -19.94
C MET A 1 3.76 -28.77 -19.09
N ASN A 2 4.51 -28.20 -18.16
CA ASN A 2 4.00 -27.22 -17.19
C ASN A 2 3.97 -25.83 -17.83
N ASN A 3 2.78 -25.31 -18.14
CA ASN A 3 2.62 -23.94 -18.65
C ASN A 3 2.26 -23.02 -17.48
N ALA A 4 3.28 -22.60 -16.71
CA ALA A 4 3.09 -21.60 -15.67
C ALA A 4 3.10 -20.19 -16.30
N PRO A 5 2.11 -19.33 -16.01
CA PRO A 5 2.08 -17.98 -16.57
C PRO A 5 3.28 -17.17 -16.06
N SER A 6 4.18 -16.81 -16.98
CA SER A 6 5.40 -16.07 -16.68
C SER A 6 5.13 -14.58 -16.59
N ARG A 7 5.73 -13.91 -15.58
CA ARG A 7 5.73 -12.44 -15.40
C ARG A 7 6.16 -11.69 -16.67
N ARG A 8 6.97 -12.31 -17.53
CA ARG A 8 7.43 -11.75 -18.81
C ARG A 8 6.27 -11.54 -19.80
N ASN A 9 5.27 -12.43 -19.78
CA ASN A 9 4.10 -12.36 -20.67
C ASN A 9 3.14 -11.24 -20.26
N PHE A 10 3.09 -10.90 -18.97
CA PHE A 10 2.30 -9.77 -18.46
C PHE A 10 2.87 -8.42 -18.89
N LEU A 11 4.20 -8.24 -18.88
CA LEU A 11 4.83 -7.00 -19.33
C LEU A 11 4.74 -6.82 -20.85
N ALA A 12 4.80 -7.91 -21.62
CA ALA A 12 4.62 -7.86 -23.07
C ALA A 12 3.21 -7.39 -23.46
N ALA A 13 2.19 -7.71 -22.66
CA ALA A 13 0.81 -7.29 -22.90
C ALA A 13 0.55 -5.79 -22.65
N GLY A 14 1.47 -5.07 -21.99
CA GLY A 14 1.32 -3.64 -21.70
C GLY A 14 1.92 -2.69 -22.73
N LEU A 15 2.68 -3.19 -23.72
CA LEU A 15 3.44 -2.37 -24.68
C LEU A 15 2.72 -2.10 -26.00
N THR A 16 1.48 -2.56 -26.17
CA THR A 16 0.73 -2.43 -27.44
C THR A 16 -0.44 -1.45 -27.37
N LEU A 17 -0.52 -0.58 -26.35
CA LEU A 17 -1.50 0.51 -26.36
C LEU A 17 -1.08 1.61 -27.36
N PRO A 18 -1.95 1.98 -28.32
CA PRO A 18 -1.63 2.90 -29.39
C PRO A 18 -1.41 4.34 -28.89
N ALA A 19 -0.32 4.93 -29.38
CA ALA A 19 0.09 6.31 -29.15
C ALA A 19 -0.81 7.31 -29.89
N VAL A 20 -2.00 7.59 -29.35
CA VAL A 20 -2.88 8.65 -29.86
C VAL A 20 -3.43 9.49 -28.71
N ALA A 21 -2.56 10.30 -28.08
CA ALA A 21 -2.98 11.44 -27.25
C ALA A 21 -1.81 12.42 -27.04
N SER A 22 -1.04 12.70 -28.09
CA SER A 22 -0.18 13.90 -28.13
C SER A 22 -1.01 15.07 -28.64
N ALA A 23 -1.79 15.68 -27.75
CA ALA A 23 -2.35 17.01 -27.99
C ALA A 23 -2.36 17.78 -26.66
N THR A 24 -1.62 18.88 -26.66
CA THR A 24 -1.70 20.02 -25.72
C THR A 24 -1.53 19.71 -24.23
N ARG A 25 -0.27 19.71 -23.74
CA ARG A 25 0.06 20.02 -22.34
C ARG A 25 0.55 21.46 -22.25
N THR A 26 -0.41 22.36 -22.13
CA THR A 26 -0.23 23.66 -21.48
C THR A 26 -1.44 23.84 -20.57
N ALA A 27 -1.20 24.39 -19.38
CA ALA A 27 -2.13 24.57 -18.26
C ALA A 27 -2.24 23.38 -17.26
N GLU A 28 -1.63 23.65 -16.11
CA GLU A 28 -2.06 23.31 -14.75
C GLU A 28 -2.17 21.84 -14.32
N GLN A 29 -1.20 21.49 -13.49
CA GLN A 29 -1.30 20.52 -12.41
C GLN A 29 -2.65 20.65 -11.69
N SER A 30 -3.52 19.68 -11.91
CA SER A 30 -4.53 19.24 -10.96
C SER A 30 -4.81 17.79 -11.29
N GLN A 31 -3.96 16.90 -10.77
CA GLN A 31 -4.23 15.47 -10.82
C GLN A 31 -5.54 15.26 -10.05
N PRO A 32 -6.62 14.75 -10.66
CA PRO A 32 -7.86 14.51 -9.95
C PRO A 32 -7.57 13.48 -8.88
N GLN A 33 -7.52 13.91 -7.62
CA GLN A 33 -7.44 13.01 -6.49
C GLN A 33 -8.74 12.19 -6.52
N PRO A 34 -8.68 10.86 -6.75
CA PRO A 34 -9.88 10.06 -6.78
C PRO A 34 -10.65 10.29 -5.47
N PRO A 35 -11.98 10.46 -5.53
CA PRO A 35 -12.77 10.69 -4.34
C PRO A 35 -12.45 9.61 -3.32
N ALA A 36 -12.10 10.03 -2.10
CA ALA A 36 -11.78 9.13 -1.00
C ALA A 36 -12.94 8.16 -0.83
N ARG A 37 -12.78 6.93 -1.32
CA ARG A 37 -13.79 5.90 -1.18
C ARG A 37 -14.01 5.73 0.32
N PRO A 38 -15.25 5.84 0.83
CA PRO A 38 -15.49 5.56 2.23
C PRO A 38 -15.03 4.13 2.47
N SER A 39 -13.93 3.98 3.19
CA SER A 39 -13.49 2.70 3.69
C SER A 39 -14.55 2.30 4.70
N THR A 40 -15.56 1.54 4.27
CA THR A 40 -16.24 0.62 5.18
C THR A 40 -15.19 -0.41 5.58
N GLY A 41 -14.26 0.04 6.42
CA GLY A 41 -13.07 -0.70 6.79
C GLY A 41 -13.55 -1.95 7.48
N ALA A 42 -13.25 -3.11 6.91
CA ALA A 42 -13.41 -4.35 7.64
C ALA A 42 -12.71 -4.17 9.00
N ALA A 43 -13.45 -4.44 10.08
CA ALA A 43 -12.91 -4.26 11.43
C ALA A 43 -11.58 -5.01 11.55
N LEU A 44 -10.56 -4.35 12.11
CA LEU A 44 -9.27 -4.98 12.32
C LEU A 44 -9.45 -6.19 13.24
N GLN A 45 -8.94 -7.34 12.80
CA GLN A 45 -8.97 -8.56 13.59
C GLN A 45 -7.75 -8.59 14.53
N TYR A 46 -7.93 -9.17 15.71
CA TYR A 46 -6.89 -9.25 16.74
C TYR A 46 -6.57 -10.71 17.09
N ARG A 47 -5.28 -11.06 17.08
CA ARG A 47 -4.77 -12.39 17.47
C ARG A 47 -3.68 -12.28 18.52
N THR A 48 -3.53 -13.32 19.32
CA THR A 48 -2.41 -13.44 20.25
C THR A 48 -1.13 -13.71 19.46
N LEU A 49 -0.08 -12.94 19.73
CA LEU A 49 1.24 -13.10 19.14
C LEU A 49 1.94 -14.32 19.75
N GLY A 50 1.91 -15.46 19.05
CA GLY A 50 2.51 -16.70 19.52
C GLY A 50 2.02 -17.09 20.93
N LYS A 51 2.96 -17.40 21.83
CA LYS A 51 2.68 -17.74 23.24
C LYS A 51 2.87 -16.54 24.20
N THR A 52 3.04 -15.33 23.68
CA THR A 52 3.40 -14.15 24.49
C THR A 52 2.24 -13.58 25.30
N GLY A 53 0.99 -13.90 24.93
CA GLY A 53 -0.21 -13.28 25.50
C GLY A 53 -0.54 -11.89 24.95
N LEU A 54 0.32 -11.30 24.10
CA LEU A 54 0.06 -9.98 23.50
C LEU A 54 -0.98 -10.09 22.39
N ARG A 55 -2.10 -9.38 22.50
CA ARG A 55 -3.10 -9.29 21.41
C ARG A 55 -2.70 -8.19 20.43
N VAL A 56 -2.36 -8.59 19.22
CA VAL A 56 -1.94 -7.70 18.13
C VAL A 56 -2.95 -7.73 16.99
N THR A 57 -3.02 -6.65 16.22
CA THR A 57 -3.76 -6.63 14.96
C THR A 57 -3.17 -7.64 13.98
N THR A 58 -4.02 -8.34 13.24
CA THR A 58 -3.57 -9.30 12.20
C THR A 58 -2.84 -8.61 11.05
N VAL A 59 -3.06 -7.30 10.90
CA VAL A 59 -2.31 -6.43 10.00
C VAL A 59 -1.35 -5.58 10.84
N GLY A 60 -0.06 -5.66 10.55
CA GLY A 60 0.98 -4.79 11.14
C GLY A 60 1.36 -3.65 10.20
N PHE A 61 1.97 -2.61 10.76
CA PHE A 61 2.45 -1.44 10.01
C PHE A 61 3.98 -1.42 9.96
N GLY A 62 4.58 -1.39 8.77
CA GLY A 62 6.03 -1.27 8.59
C GLY A 62 6.45 0.18 8.40
N CYS A 63 7.43 0.66 9.18
CA CYS A 63 7.85 2.07 9.15
C CYS A 63 9.18 2.34 8.42
N MET A 64 9.76 1.37 7.71
CA MET A 64 11.15 1.50 7.20
C MET A 64 11.37 2.73 6.32
N ILE A 65 10.40 3.08 5.47
CA ILE A 65 10.48 4.21 4.54
C ILE A 65 9.44 5.30 4.85
N THR A 66 8.66 5.11 5.91
CA THR A 66 7.58 6.03 6.27
C THR A 66 8.19 7.30 6.84
N SER A 67 8.21 8.36 6.03
CA SER A 67 8.79 9.66 6.40
C SER A 67 7.74 10.63 6.95
N ASP A 68 6.49 10.51 6.51
CA ASP A 68 5.39 11.35 6.98
C ASP A 68 4.76 10.75 8.25
N PRO A 69 4.81 11.45 9.40
CA PRO A 69 4.21 10.97 10.64
C PRO A 69 2.68 10.86 10.56
N SER A 70 2.01 11.61 9.67
CA SER A 70 0.54 11.59 9.55
C SER A 70 0.00 10.20 9.18
N VAL A 71 0.77 9.43 8.42
CA VAL A 71 0.43 8.07 8.00
C VAL A 71 0.45 7.11 9.19
N ILE A 72 1.38 7.31 10.14
CA ILE A 72 1.47 6.53 11.37
C ILE A 72 0.28 6.87 12.26
N THR A 73 -0.02 8.15 12.45
CA THR A 73 -1.19 8.62 13.21
C THR A 73 -2.47 8.02 12.66
N ARG A 74 -2.65 8.04 11.33
CA ARG A 74 -3.81 7.41 10.70
C ARG A 74 -3.87 5.91 10.98
N GLY A 75 -2.74 5.21 10.98
CA GLY A 75 -2.65 3.79 11.35
C GLY A 75 -3.16 3.52 12.77
N VAL A 76 -2.74 4.37 13.72
CA VAL A 76 -3.20 4.31 15.11
C VAL A 76 -4.70 4.60 15.21
N ASP A 77 -5.20 5.62 14.52
CA ASP A 77 -6.64 5.97 14.50
C ASP A 77 -7.51 4.83 13.93
N MET A 78 -6.96 4.04 13.00
CA MET A 78 -7.63 2.85 12.47
C MET A 78 -7.61 1.66 13.44
N GLY A 79 -6.83 1.73 14.52
CA GLY A 79 -6.71 0.70 15.55
C GLY A 79 -5.51 -0.26 15.37
N ILE A 80 -4.56 0.04 14.49
CA ILE A 80 -3.34 -0.77 14.37
C ILE A 80 -2.52 -0.61 15.64
N ASN A 81 -2.07 -1.73 16.23
CA ASN A 81 -1.29 -1.73 17.47
C ASN A 81 0.07 -2.45 17.34
N TYR A 82 0.43 -2.90 16.14
CA TYR A 82 1.71 -3.58 15.87
C TYR A 82 2.51 -2.83 14.80
N PHE A 83 3.57 -2.15 15.22
CA PHE A 83 4.43 -1.32 14.38
C PHE A 83 5.85 -1.89 14.33
N GLN A 84 6.34 -2.15 13.13
CA GLN A 84 7.69 -2.63 12.89
C GLN A 84 8.61 -1.45 12.52
N LEU A 85 9.57 -1.21 13.40
CA LEU A 85 10.62 -0.20 13.23
C LEU A 85 11.95 -0.90 12.93
N LEU A 86 12.81 -0.24 12.18
CA LEU A 86 14.20 -0.65 11.98
C LEU A 86 15.08 0.50 12.44
N ARG A 87 16.11 0.17 13.23
CA ARG A 87 17.14 1.14 13.61
C ARG A 87 18.31 0.99 12.65
N TYR A 88 18.67 2.08 11.97
CA TYR A 88 19.94 2.14 11.25
C TYR A 88 21.06 2.39 12.27
N LEU A 89 22.09 1.54 12.25
CA LEU A 89 23.33 1.74 12.99
C LEU A 89 24.39 2.28 12.02
N PRO A 90 25.15 3.33 12.41
CA PRO A 90 26.21 3.89 11.58
C PRO A 90 27.42 2.95 11.43
#